data_AF-A0A293M291-F1
#
_entry.id   AF-A0A293M291-F1
#
_cell.length_a   1.000
_cell.length_b   1.000
_cell.length_c   1.000
_cell.angle_alpha   90.00
_cell.angle_beta   90.00
_cell.angle_gamma   90.00
#
_symmetry.space_group_name_H-M   'P 1'
#
loop_
_entity.id
_entity.type
_entity.pdbx_description
1 polymer ?
#
loop_
_entity_poly.entity_id
_entity_poly.type
_entity_poly.pdbx_seq_one_letter_code
_entity_poly.pdbx_strand_id
1 'polypeptide(L)'
;MNPSAPSEMSLWSEEECRSFESGLRLYGKNFHLIQLHKVRTRSVGELVHFYYLWKKTERHDIFSSKVWLEKKKYNLHPGTT
;
A
#
# COMPACT_ATOMS: atom_id res chain seq x y z
N MET A 1 1.26 29.46 17.46
CA MET A 1 0.90 28.35 16.56
C MET A 1 1.95 27.26 16.71
N ASN A 2 1.56 26.05 17.12
CA ASN A 2 2.48 24.90 17.02
C ASN A 2 2.71 24.63 15.52
N PRO A 3 3.96 24.55 15.03
CA PRO A 3 4.19 24.09 13.67
C PRO A 3 3.64 22.67 13.63
N SER A 4 2.54 22.49 12.90
CA SER A 4 2.01 21.17 12.59
C SER A 4 3.17 20.38 12.00
N ALA A 5 3.73 19.45 12.77
CA ALA A 5 4.77 18.57 12.28
C ALA A 5 4.28 18.03 10.93
N PRO A 6 5.13 17.98 9.89
CA PRO A 6 4.74 17.36 8.65
C PRO A 6 4.22 15.97 9.02
N SER A 7 2.92 15.75 8.79
CA SER A 7 2.29 14.47 9.08
C SER A 7 3.21 13.40 8.52
N GLU A 8 3.58 12.35 9.26
CA GLU A 8 4.62 11.43 8.80
C GLU A 8 4.32 10.82 7.42
N MET A 9 3.06 10.82 6.98
CA MET A 9 2.65 10.53 5.60
C MET A 9 3.28 11.45 4.54
N SER A 10 3.54 12.72 4.86
CA SER A 10 4.23 13.70 4.02
C SER A 10 5.73 13.44 3.89
N LEU A 11 6.32 12.62 4.78
CA LEU A 11 7.72 12.19 4.65
C LEU A 11 7.89 11.08 3.61
N TRP A 12 6.79 10.49 3.15
CA TRP A 12 6.77 9.49 2.09
C TRP A 12 6.43 10.17 0.77
N SER A 13 7.33 10.04 -0.20
CA SER A 13 7.08 10.58 -1.55
C SER A 13 5.97 9.78 -2.23
N GLU A 14 5.26 10.39 -3.20
CA GLU A 14 4.23 9.69 -3.98
C GLU A 14 4.75 8.40 -4.61
N GLU A 15 6.00 8.39 -5.06
CA GLU A 15 6.67 7.22 -5.62
C GLU A 15 6.87 6.09 -4.59
N GLU A 16 7.23 6.44 -3.35
CA GLU A 16 7.38 5.47 -2.26
C GLU A 16 6.01 4.89 -1.87
N CYS A 17 4.97 5.72 -1.87
CA CYS A 17 3.59 5.28 -1.60
C CYS A 17 3.11 4.29 -2.67
N ARG A 18 3.31 4.61 -3.96
CA ARG A 18 2.98 3.68 -5.07
C ARG A 18 3.79 2.39 -5.01
N SER A 19 5.07 2.48 -4.67
CA SER A 19 5.95 1.31 -4.52
C SER A 19 5.49 0.42 -3.37
N PHE A 20 5.05 1.01 -2.26
CA PHE A 20 4.47 0.30 -1.13
C PHE A 20 3.14 -0.39 -1.48
N GLU A 21 2.21 0.31 -2.15
CA GLU A 21 0.93 -0.27 -2.61
C GLU A 21 1.14 -1.41 -3.61
N SER A 22 2.08 -1.24 -4.55
CA SER A 22 2.49 -2.28 -5.49
C SER A 22 3.07 -3.48 -4.76
N GLY A 23 3.93 -3.24 -3.77
CA GLY A 23 4.49 -4.29 -2.92
C GLY A 23 3.43 -5.04 -2.12
N LEU A 24 2.46 -4.32 -1.54
CA LEU A 24 1.32 -4.90 -0.82
C LEU A 24 0.45 -5.77 -1.73
N ARG A 25 0.25 -5.37 -2.99
CA ARG A 25 -0.50 -6.17 -3.98
C ARG A 25 0.27 -7.43 -4.40
N LEU A 26 1.58 -7.33 -4.60
CA LEU A 26 2.40 -8.43 -5.13
C LEU A 26 2.82 -9.44 -4.04
N TYR A 27 3.24 -8.93 -2.89
CA TYR A 27 3.84 -9.72 -1.80
C TYR A 27 2.93 -9.81 -0.56
N GLY A 28 1.78 -9.13 -0.55
CA GLY A 28 0.89 -9.09 0.62
C GLY A 28 1.49 -8.26 1.75
N LYS A 29 1.26 -8.67 3.00
CA LYS A 29 1.82 -8.00 4.19
C LYS A 29 3.26 -8.43 4.52
N ASN A 30 3.97 -9.00 3.54
CA ASN A 30 5.38 -9.38 3.73
C ASN A 30 6.28 -8.15 3.58
N PHE A 31 6.34 -7.33 4.63
CA PHE A 31 7.09 -6.07 4.63
C PHE A 31 8.58 -6.25 4.32
N HIS A 32 9.18 -7.39 4.68
CA HIS A 32 10.55 -7.73 4.29
C HIS A 32 10.73 -7.81 2.77
N LEU A 33 9.80 -8.44 2.05
CA LEU A 33 9.87 -8.55 0.59
C LEU A 33 9.57 -7.21 -0.08
N ILE A 34 8.61 -6.45 0.47
CA ILE A 34 8.30 -5.09 0.00
C ILE A 34 9.53 -4.19 0.14
N GLN A 35 10.20 -4.25 1.29
CA GLN A 35 11.44 -3.52 1.52
C GLN A 35 12.51 -3.94 0.50
N LEU A 36 12.77 -5.25 0.41
CA LEU A 36 13.85 -5.77 -0.42
C LEU A 36 13.63 -5.55 -1.92
N HIS A 37 12.39 -5.47 -2.41
CA HIS A 37 12.10 -5.38 -3.84
C HIS A 37 11.48 -4.07 -4.31
N LYS A 38 10.84 -3.29 -3.43
CA LYS A 38 10.09 -2.08 -3.82
C LYS A 38 10.58 -0.83 -3.11
N VAL A 39 10.89 -0.92 -1.81
CA VAL A 39 11.24 0.25 -0.99
C VAL A 39 12.54 -0.02 -0.22
N ARG A 40 13.62 -0.24 -0.97
CA ARG A 40 14.95 -0.59 -0.42
C ARG A 40 15.56 0.53 0.42
N THR A 41 15.14 1.75 0.16
CA THR A 41 15.58 2.98 0.84
C THR A 41 14.99 3.15 2.24
N ARG A 42 14.01 2.32 2.62
CA ARG A 42 13.34 2.37 3.92
C ARG A 42 13.53 1.08 4.68
N SER A 43 13.40 1.16 6.00
CA SER A 43 13.47 0.00 6.88
C SER A 43 12.12 -0.69 7.01
N VAL A 44 12.13 -1.98 7.37
CA VAL A 44 10.91 -2.75 7.66
C VAL A 44 10.07 -2.07 8.75
N GLY A 45 10.71 -1.50 9.77
CA GLY A 45 10.03 -0.73 10.83
C GLY A 45 9.27 0.48 10.28
N GLU A 46 9.85 1.23 9.35
CA GLU A 46 9.19 2.36 8.69
C GLU A 46 8.00 1.90 7.85
N LEU A 47 8.13 0.77 7.14
CA LEU A 47 7.05 0.18 6.34
C LEU A 47 5.87 -0.30 7.19
N VAL A 48 6.15 -0.89 8.36
CA VAL A 48 5.11 -1.28 9.33
C VAL A 48 4.42 -0.04 9.88
N HIS A 49 5.17 0.99 10.26
CA HIS A 49 4.58 2.25 10.72
C HIS A 49 3.70 2.88 9.63
N PHE A 50 4.24 2.96 8.42
CA PHE A 50 3.53 3.47 7.26
C PHE A 50 2.29 2.64 6.91
N TYR A 51 2.30 1.32 7.10
CA TYR A 51 1.11 0.47 6.92
C TYR A 51 -0.06 0.91 7.83
N TYR A 52 0.22 1.19 9.10
CA TYR A 52 -0.81 1.63 10.04
C TYR A 52 -1.33 3.04 9.74
N LEU A 53 -0.43 3.92 9.29
CA LEU A 53 -0.80 5.25 8.82
C LEU A 53 -1.64 5.16 7.53
N TRP A 54 -1.18 4.41 6.54
CA TRP A 54 -1.85 4.18 5.27
C TRP A 54 -3.24 3.57 5.46
N LYS A 55 -3.42 2.65 6.41
CA LYS A 55 -4.74 2.13 6.81
C LYS A 55 -5.74 3.21 7.28
N LYS A 56 -5.27 4.35 7.79
CA LYS A 56 -6.11 5.49 8.20
C LYS A 56 -6.41 6.47 7.07
N THR A 57 -5.89 6.25 5.85
CA THR A 57 -6.18 7.10 4.69
C THR A 57 -7.36 6.58 3.87
N GLU A 58 -8.15 7.46 3.26
CA GLU A 58 -9.24 7.10 2.33
C GLU A 58 -8.76 6.22 1.16
N ARG A 59 -7.48 6.34 0.77
CA ARG A 59 -6.85 5.49 -0.24
C ARG A 59 -6.87 4.01 0.13
N HIS A 60 -6.79 3.66 1.41
CA HIS A 60 -6.94 2.27 1.85
C HIS A 60 -8.38 1.75 1.68
N ASP A 61 -9.40 2.58 1.88
CA ASP A 61 -10.80 2.18 1.71
C ASP A 61 -11.09 1.86 0.24
N ILE A 62 -10.58 2.73 -0.66
CA ILE A 62 -10.63 2.52 -2.11
C ILE A 62 -9.77 1.31 -2.51
N PHE A 63 -8.57 1.15 -1.96
CA PHE A 63 -7.70 0.02 -2.29
C PHE A 63 -8.27 -1.32 -1.81
N SER A 64 -8.82 -1.40 -0.60
CA SER A 64 -9.52 -2.59 -0.09
C SER A 64 -10.73 -2.90 -0.95
N SER A 65 -11.52 -1.88 -1.31
CA SER A 65 -12.65 -2.01 -2.22
C SER A 65 -12.22 -2.53 -3.60
N LYS A 66 -11.12 -2.02 -4.17
CA LYS A 66 -10.60 -2.43 -5.48
C LYS A 66 -9.92 -3.80 -5.48
N VAL A 67 -9.13 -4.13 -4.47
CA VAL A 67 -8.53 -5.48 -4.31
C VAL A 67 -9.60 -6.54 -4.17
N TRP A 68 -10.69 -6.23 -3.45
CA TRP A 68 -11.85 -7.09 -3.35
C TRP A 68 -12.62 -7.20 -4.68
N LEU A 69 -12.80 -6.09 -5.40
CA LEU A 69 -13.45 -6.08 -6.71
C LEU A 69 -12.65 -6.83 -7.79
N GLU A 70 -11.32 -6.69 -7.80
CA GLU A 70 -10.45 -7.43 -8.73
C GLU A 70 -10.51 -8.93 -8.45
N LYS A 71 -10.50 -9.36 -7.18
CA LYS A 71 -10.75 -10.77 -6.84
C LYS A 71 -12.08 -11.28 -7.38
N LYS A 72 -13.10 -10.43 -7.47
CA LYS A 72 -14.41 -10.77 -8.05
C LYS A 72 -14.38 -10.77 -9.59
N LYS A 73 -13.57 -9.90 -10.21
CA LYS A 73 -13.42 -9.80 -11.67
C LYS A 73 -12.65 -10.98 -12.29
N TYR A 74 -11.73 -11.61 -11.56
CA TYR A 74 -11.05 -12.84 -12.00
C TYR A 74 -11.82 -14.15 -11.71
N ASN A 75 -12.95 -14.09 -10.98
CA ASN A 75 -13.84 -15.24 -10.80
C ASN A 75 -14.98 -15.29 -11.84
N LEU A 76 -15.08 -14.32 -12.76
CA LEU A 76 -15.92 -14.45 -13.94
C LEU A 76 -15.11 -15.05 -15.09
N HIS A 77 -15.23 -16.36 -15.19
CA HIS A 77 -14.97 -17.17 -16.36
C HIS A 77 -15.51 -16.48 -17.65
N PRO A 78 -14.68 -16.11 -18.65
CA PRO A 78 -15.16 -15.79 -19.98
C PRO A 78 -15.39 -17.12 -20.72
N GLY A 79 -16.45 -17.82 -20.35
CA GLY A 79 -16.90 -19.05 -21.01
C GLY A 79 -18.16 -18.77 -21.81
N THR A 80 -18.01 -17.98 -22.87
CA THR A 80 -19.00 -17.82 -23.94
C THR A 80 -19.24 -19.17 -24.61
N THR A 81 -20.51 -19.61 -24.65
CA THR A 81 -21.03 -20.61 -25.58
C THR A 81 -20.95 -20.12 -27.02
#